data_AF-A0A1J9RA37-F1
#
_entry.id   AF-A0A1J9RA37-F1
#
_cell.length_a   1.000
_cell.length_b   1.000
_cell.length_c   1.000
_cell.angle_alpha   90.00
_cell.angle_beta   90.00
_cell.angle_gamma   90.00
#
_symmetry.space_group_name_H-M   'P 1'
#
loop_
_entity.id
_entity.type
_entity.pdbx_description
1 polymer ?
#
loop_
_entity_poly.entity_id
_entity_poly.type
_entity_poly.pdbx_seq_one_letter_code
_entity_poly.pdbx_strand_id
1 'polypeptide(L)'
;MLEITADNGSRQPLFLALLGLLLFFSTITVALRFYCRVAYVKYVGADDYFIAAAYLVVLGLSVANIIHVSYGTGRRLADLAPDILVPTLKHWYAYQLVYPFALFFVKASILALYYRIFSQKVFRMWVWAIAAVVATYTVVAVFVNAFECPHRISNAWSPTFPNGCNNIPKAYFSMAGVNIATDFAILVLPIPVLVKLNVPKNRRWALIGIFMTGSVAVAASIVRLNALYIYTVSKDVPYDAIYILLWSQVECNIAIITACIPPLRPIFKGTFRGNSSGRMESAAAEVFSSGPRSKPQELVEFEVYGRRHSGLQNTVHGGADNESEELILSSGQSGILKTIPQPPACNGGHATVAATTRAPPRDDSTPSSHLTKPTPTNMVAPVEPQCESARTARILLRRLRLDDVAAMHQLRQHPEVMKYTPTGPATDVSQTDDWVRGCLARSSCYNFSIELLPTAKEQATPRVIGVLGADRAPEIGYLIHPDFWGMGLATEAVRAFLPLFWQRYDGIYDQAVAEIDPDHEGSRRVLLKCGFRLWETKEKSFQSPTMGLRDTQVYRLLRPIPCSAEKAM
;
A
#
# COMPACT_ATOMS: atom_id res chain seq x y z
N MET A 1 -33.86 39.00 9.61
CA MET A 1 -34.72 38.10 10.41
C MET A 1 -35.27 37.07 9.43
N LEU A 2 -34.91 35.79 9.56
CA LEU A 2 -35.29 34.72 8.62
C LEU A 2 -36.77 34.37 8.81
N GLU A 3 -37.67 34.91 7.99
CA GLU A 3 -39.07 34.45 7.95
C GLU A 3 -39.16 33.12 7.21
N ILE A 4 -38.84 32.03 7.91
CA ILE A 4 -39.12 30.67 7.44
C ILE A 4 -40.56 30.36 7.87
N THR A 5 -41.54 30.66 7.01
CA THR A 5 -42.93 30.28 7.28
C THR A 5 -43.07 28.77 7.14
N ALA A 6 -43.38 28.11 8.25
CA ALA A 6 -43.76 26.69 8.30
C ALA A 6 -45.22 26.53 7.84
N ASP A 7 -45.57 27.09 6.68
CA ASP A 7 -46.88 26.85 6.08
C ASP A 7 -46.97 25.40 5.59
N ASN A 8 -48.15 24.80 5.76
CA ASN A 8 -48.47 23.38 5.50
C ASN A 8 -48.21 22.88 4.05
N GLY A 9 -47.69 23.73 3.16
CA GLY A 9 -47.30 23.38 1.79
C GLY A 9 -45.84 23.66 1.40
N SER A 10 -45.03 24.30 2.27
CA SER A 10 -43.65 24.70 1.96
C SER A 10 -42.66 23.54 2.09
N ARG A 11 -41.80 23.34 1.08
CA ARG A 11 -40.75 22.30 1.08
C ARG A 11 -39.45 22.75 1.76
N GLN A 12 -39.38 24.00 2.19
CA GLN A 12 -38.18 24.63 2.74
C GLN A 12 -37.65 23.94 4.02
N PRO A 13 -38.48 23.59 5.02
CA PRO A 13 -37.97 22.98 6.25
C PRO A 13 -37.33 21.62 6.01
N LEU A 14 -37.94 20.79 5.15
CA LEU A 14 -37.41 19.49 4.77
C LEU A 14 -36.05 19.62 4.08
N PHE A 15 -35.93 20.57 3.13
CA PHE A 15 -34.69 20.83 2.43
C PHE A 15 -33.56 21.26 3.38
N LEU A 16 -33.83 22.19 4.30
CA LEU A 16 -32.84 22.68 5.26
C LEU A 16 -32.39 21.58 6.24
N ALA A 17 -33.32 20.73 6.69
CA ALA A 17 -33.00 19.59 7.54
C ALA A 17 -32.08 18.59 6.83
N LEU A 18 -32.39 18.23 5.57
CA LEU A 18 -31.56 17.34 4.76
C LEU A 18 -30.19 17.95 4.45
N LEU A 19 -30.15 19.24 4.13
CA LEU A 19 -28.90 19.97 3.90
C LEU A 19 -27.99 19.92 5.13
N GLY A 20 -28.54 20.19 6.32
CA GLY A 20 -27.81 20.14 7.58
C GLY A 20 -27.26 18.73 7.87
N LEU A 21 -28.07 17.69 7.65
CA LEU A 21 -27.68 16.30 7.84
C LEU A 21 -26.53 15.89 6.90
N LEU A 22 -26.64 16.21 5.61
CA LEU A 22 -25.61 15.92 4.60
C LEU A 22 -24.30 16.63 4.92
N LEU A 23 -24.37 17.91 5.30
CA LEU A 23 -23.20 18.67 5.71
C LEU A 23 -22.56 18.09 6.96
N PHE A 24 -23.34 17.70 7.97
CA PHE A 24 -22.82 17.07 9.17
C PHE A 24 -21.99 15.83 8.86
N PHE A 25 -22.52 14.90 8.06
CA PHE A 25 -21.79 13.69 7.68
C PHE A 25 -20.57 13.96 6.78
N SER A 26 -20.69 14.88 5.82
CA SER A 26 -19.55 15.25 4.96
C SER A 26 -18.42 15.90 5.78
N THR A 27 -18.75 16.81 6.70
CA THR A 27 -17.79 17.45 7.62
C THR A 27 -17.03 16.41 8.43
N ILE A 28 -17.75 15.47 9.06
CA ILE A 28 -17.16 14.43 9.89
C ILE A 28 -16.22 13.55 9.06
N THR A 29 -16.65 13.12 7.88
CA THR A 29 -15.84 12.22 7.04
C THR A 29 -14.59 12.90 6.49
N VAL A 30 -14.67 14.17 6.10
CA VAL A 30 -13.51 14.98 5.69
C VAL A 30 -12.56 15.21 6.87
N ALA A 31 -13.08 15.59 8.04
CA ALA A 31 -12.29 15.80 9.25
C ALA A 31 -11.55 14.51 9.65
N LEU A 32 -12.25 13.37 9.64
CA LEU A 32 -11.66 12.07 9.94
C LEU A 32 -10.58 11.69 8.92
N ARG A 33 -10.77 12.03 7.64
CA ARG A 33 -9.77 11.78 6.58
C ARG A 33 -8.50 12.58 6.86
N PHE A 34 -8.62 13.88 7.13
CA PHE A 34 -7.48 14.72 7.47
C PHE A 34 -6.79 14.26 8.75
N TYR A 35 -7.55 13.89 9.77
CA TYR A 35 -7.00 13.30 10.99
C TYR A 35 -6.18 12.03 10.69
N CYS A 36 -6.73 11.11 9.89
CA CYS A 36 -6.02 9.90 9.46
C CYS A 36 -4.72 10.25 8.72
N ARG A 37 -4.76 11.17 7.76
CA ARG A 37 -3.62 11.51 6.91
C ARG A 37 -2.52 12.27 7.65
N VAL A 38 -2.90 13.25 8.46
CA VAL A 38 -1.96 14.13 9.17
C VAL A 38 -1.43 13.45 10.44
N ALA A 39 -2.31 12.91 11.29
CA ALA A 39 -1.91 12.38 12.59
C ALA A 39 -1.43 10.92 12.53
N TYR A 40 -2.12 10.06 11.77
CA TYR A 40 -1.83 8.63 11.74
C TYR A 40 -0.80 8.25 10.67
N VAL A 41 -1.02 8.68 9.42
CA VAL A 41 -0.16 8.33 8.27
C VAL A 41 1.02 9.31 8.11
N LYS A 42 0.92 10.52 8.65
CA LYS A 42 1.92 11.61 8.56
C LYS A 42 2.32 11.97 7.12
N TYR A 43 1.37 11.86 6.19
CA TYR A 43 1.57 12.19 4.79
C TYR A 43 0.26 12.66 4.15
N VAL A 44 0.31 13.82 3.50
CA VAL A 44 -0.81 14.43 2.77
C VAL A 44 -0.50 14.35 1.28
N GLY A 45 -1.39 13.72 0.51
CA GLY A 45 -1.26 13.59 -0.94
C GLY A 45 -2.01 14.67 -1.70
N ALA A 46 -1.80 14.74 -3.02
CA ALA A 46 -2.60 15.60 -3.92
C ALA A 46 -4.11 15.32 -3.82
N ASP A 47 -4.47 14.06 -3.57
CA ASP A 47 -5.86 13.62 -3.34
C ASP A 47 -6.53 14.36 -2.18
N ASP A 48 -5.77 14.70 -1.14
CA ASP A 48 -6.26 15.35 0.07
C ASP A 48 -6.44 16.87 -0.12
N TYR A 49 -5.64 17.52 -0.97
CA TYR A 49 -5.84 18.93 -1.32
C TYR A 49 -7.10 19.14 -2.18
N PHE A 50 -7.31 18.27 -3.17
CA PHE A 50 -8.49 18.35 -4.03
C PHE A 50 -9.79 18.12 -3.24
N ILE A 51 -9.82 17.19 -2.28
CA ILE A 51 -11.03 16.98 -1.47
C ILE A 51 -11.31 18.14 -0.51
N ALA A 52 -10.26 18.80 0.02
CA ALA A 52 -10.42 20.03 0.79
C ALA A 52 -11.03 21.15 -0.06
N ALA A 53 -10.51 21.35 -1.28
CA ALA A 53 -11.06 22.34 -2.22
C ALA A 53 -12.53 22.02 -2.57
N ALA A 54 -12.84 20.75 -2.85
CA ALA A 54 -14.22 20.31 -3.11
C ALA A 54 -15.15 20.65 -1.95
N TYR A 55 -14.74 20.33 -0.71
CA TYR A 55 -15.53 20.59 0.48
C TYR A 55 -15.76 22.08 0.73
N LEU A 56 -14.75 22.93 0.52
CA LEU A 56 -14.91 24.38 0.61
C LEU A 56 -15.92 24.91 -0.41
N VAL A 57 -15.90 24.40 -1.64
CA VAL A 57 -16.89 24.78 -2.66
C VAL A 57 -18.29 24.31 -2.26
N VAL A 58 -18.44 23.09 -1.73
CA VAL A 58 -19.74 22.56 -1.25
C VAL A 58 -20.29 23.35 -0.06
N LEU A 59 -19.43 23.80 0.85
CA LEU A 59 -19.82 24.73 1.92
C LEU A 59 -20.36 26.04 1.32
N GLY A 60 -19.66 26.61 0.34
CA GLY A 60 -20.11 27.80 -0.38
C GLY A 60 -21.46 27.61 -1.06
N LEU A 61 -21.65 26.49 -1.77
CA LEU A 61 -22.93 26.12 -2.39
C LEU A 61 -24.04 25.91 -1.36
N SER A 62 -23.71 25.45 -0.16
CA SER A 62 -24.70 25.26 0.91
C SER A 62 -25.14 26.58 1.52
N VAL A 63 -24.22 27.53 1.72
CA VAL A 63 -24.55 28.91 2.11
C VAL A 63 -25.41 29.57 1.03
N ALA A 64 -25.03 29.43 -0.24
CA ALA A 64 -25.82 29.93 -1.36
C ALA A 64 -27.25 29.35 -1.36
N ASN A 65 -27.41 28.06 -1.05
CA ASN A 65 -28.72 27.41 -0.92
C ASN A 65 -29.56 27.97 0.22
N ILE A 66 -28.97 28.25 1.39
CA ILE A 66 -29.68 28.87 2.52
C ILE A 66 -30.21 30.25 2.11
N ILE A 67 -29.39 31.04 1.41
CA ILE A 67 -29.78 32.33 0.86
C ILE A 67 -30.89 32.16 -0.20
N HIS A 68 -30.78 31.18 -1.09
CA HIS A 68 -31.79 30.88 -2.12
C HIS A 68 -33.16 30.53 -1.52
N VAL A 69 -33.17 29.78 -0.41
CA VAL A 69 -34.39 29.45 0.34
C VAL A 69 -34.97 30.69 1.02
N SER A 70 -34.11 31.60 1.52
CA SER A 70 -34.59 32.87 2.11
C SER A 70 -35.32 33.77 1.11
N TYR A 71 -35.01 33.65 -0.19
CA TYR A 71 -35.75 34.30 -1.28
C TYR A 71 -37.01 33.54 -1.73
N GLY A 72 -37.50 32.55 -0.96
CA GLY A 72 -38.78 31.91 -1.24
C GLY A 72 -38.72 30.66 -2.13
N THR A 73 -37.52 30.18 -2.52
CA THR A 73 -37.39 28.90 -3.24
C THR A 73 -37.97 27.75 -2.40
N GLY A 74 -38.85 26.93 -2.98
CA GLY A 74 -39.60 25.89 -2.26
C GLY A 74 -40.98 26.29 -1.73
N ARG A 75 -41.39 27.56 -1.94
CA ARG A 75 -42.78 28.02 -1.80
C ARG A 75 -43.47 28.05 -3.16
N ARG A 76 -44.81 28.12 -3.17
CA ARG A 76 -45.59 28.19 -4.41
C ARG A 76 -45.39 29.57 -5.04
N LEU A 77 -45.34 29.62 -6.38
CA LEU A 77 -45.12 30.87 -7.11
C LEU A 77 -46.16 31.95 -6.77
N ALA A 78 -47.40 31.55 -6.47
CA ALA A 78 -48.48 32.45 -6.07
C ALA A 78 -48.23 33.20 -4.76
N ASP A 79 -47.39 32.65 -3.87
CA ASP A 79 -47.11 33.20 -2.53
C ASP A 79 -45.86 34.10 -2.53
N LEU A 80 -45.16 34.23 -3.67
CA LEU A 80 -43.94 35.02 -3.79
C LEU A 80 -44.26 36.42 -4.34
N ALA A 81 -43.67 37.44 -3.70
CA ALA A 81 -43.67 38.79 -4.23
C ALA A 81 -42.83 38.88 -5.52
N PRO A 82 -43.19 39.74 -6.50
CA PRO A 82 -42.47 39.82 -7.77
C PRO A 82 -41.07 40.46 -7.68
N ASP A 83 -40.78 41.20 -6.60
CA ASP A 83 -39.50 41.89 -6.35
C ASP A 83 -38.34 40.94 -6.01
N ILE A 84 -38.63 39.77 -5.42
CA ILE A 84 -37.64 38.75 -5.06
C ILE A 84 -37.19 37.88 -6.25
N LEU A 85 -37.84 37.99 -7.41
CA LEU A 85 -37.55 37.18 -8.60
C LEU A 85 -36.14 37.43 -9.16
N VAL A 86 -35.77 38.70 -9.40
CA VAL A 86 -34.47 39.06 -9.98
C VAL A 86 -33.29 38.70 -9.06
N PRO A 87 -33.34 38.96 -7.73
CA PRO A 87 -32.34 38.45 -6.80
C PRO A 87 -32.20 36.93 -6.85
N THR A 88 -33.31 36.19 -6.94
CA THR A 88 -33.29 34.71 -7.03
C THR A 88 -32.59 34.24 -8.30
N LEU A 89 -32.90 34.83 -9.46
CA LEU A 89 -32.26 34.49 -10.73
C LEU A 89 -30.74 34.79 -10.74
N LYS A 90 -30.31 35.89 -10.10
CA LYS A 90 -28.88 36.19 -9.94
C LYS A 90 -28.16 35.14 -9.10
N HIS A 91 -28.79 34.68 -8.01
CA HIS A 91 -28.22 33.62 -7.17
C HIS A 91 -28.18 32.28 -7.91
N TRP A 92 -29.21 31.95 -8.70
CA TRP A 92 -29.22 30.78 -9.56
C TRP A 92 -28.08 30.81 -10.58
N TYR A 93 -27.88 31.96 -11.23
CA TYR A 93 -26.78 32.19 -12.18
C TYR A 93 -25.40 32.01 -11.51
N ALA A 94 -25.22 32.47 -10.28
CA ALA A 94 -23.98 32.20 -9.54
C ALA A 94 -23.83 30.71 -9.19
N TYR A 95 -24.92 30.06 -8.79
CA TYR A 95 -24.94 28.65 -8.39
C TYR A 95 -24.50 27.72 -9.53
N GLN A 96 -25.03 27.91 -10.73
CA GLN A 96 -24.70 27.08 -11.89
C GLN A 96 -23.24 27.21 -12.35
N LEU A 97 -22.58 28.33 -12.05
CA LEU A 97 -21.15 28.52 -12.35
C LEU A 97 -20.25 27.82 -11.33
N VAL A 98 -20.66 27.82 -10.06
CA VAL A 98 -19.86 27.27 -8.96
C VAL A 98 -20.02 25.74 -8.86
N TYR A 99 -21.21 25.21 -9.15
CA TYR A 99 -21.52 23.79 -9.04
C TYR A 99 -20.55 22.85 -9.83
N PRO A 100 -20.20 23.13 -11.10
CA PRO A 100 -19.26 22.28 -11.85
C PRO A 100 -17.87 22.16 -11.20
N PHE A 101 -17.41 23.19 -10.47
CA PHE A 101 -16.14 23.13 -9.76
C PHE A 101 -16.17 22.15 -8.59
N ALA A 102 -17.29 22.04 -7.87
CA ALA A 102 -17.44 21.06 -6.80
C ALA A 102 -17.23 19.64 -7.32
N LEU A 103 -17.91 19.30 -8.42
CA LEU A 103 -17.77 17.99 -9.06
C LEU A 103 -16.38 17.75 -9.63
N PHE A 104 -15.78 18.76 -10.26
CA PHE A 104 -14.41 18.68 -10.77
C PHE A 104 -13.43 18.30 -9.66
N PHE A 105 -13.46 19.00 -8.52
CA PHE A 105 -12.52 18.75 -7.44
C PHE A 105 -12.73 17.37 -6.79
N VAL A 106 -13.97 16.91 -6.66
CA VAL A 106 -14.23 15.55 -6.17
C VAL A 106 -13.67 14.49 -7.13
N LYS A 107 -13.95 14.62 -8.43
CA LYS A 107 -13.43 13.70 -9.46
C LYS A 107 -11.90 13.73 -9.48
N ALA A 108 -11.29 14.92 -9.47
CA ALA A 108 -9.85 15.09 -9.43
C ALA A 108 -9.22 14.41 -8.20
N SER A 109 -9.86 14.48 -7.03
CA SER A 109 -9.41 13.77 -5.83
C SER A 109 -9.41 12.24 -6.01
N ILE A 110 -10.48 11.68 -6.60
CA ILE A 110 -10.58 10.23 -6.87
C ILE A 110 -9.53 9.79 -7.90
N LEU A 111 -9.35 10.54 -8.99
CA LEU A 111 -8.33 10.24 -9.99
C LEU A 111 -6.91 10.35 -9.43
N ALA A 112 -6.63 11.35 -8.59
CA ALA A 112 -5.34 11.49 -7.89
C ALA A 112 -5.09 10.29 -6.96
N LEU A 113 -6.14 9.80 -6.27
CA LEU A 113 -6.06 8.59 -5.46
C LEU A 113 -5.75 7.35 -6.32
N TYR A 114 -6.38 7.21 -7.49
CA TYR A 114 -6.09 6.12 -8.43
C TYR A 114 -4.67 6.15 -8.96
N TYR A 115 -4.18 7.34 -9.35
CA TYR A 115 -2.80 7.53 -9.80
C TYR A 115 -1.79 7.13 -8.73
N ARG A 116 -2.11 7.41 -7.46
CA ARG A 116 -1.28 7.07 -6.30
C ARG A 116 -1.30 5.57 -5.99
N ILE A 117 -2.46 4.91 -6.07
CA ILE A 117 -2.61 3.49 -5.72
C ILE A 117 -1.94 2.58 -6.76
N PHE A 118 -2.10 2.89 -8.05
CA PHE A 118 -1.64 2.02 -9.12
C PHE A 118 -0.36 2.56 -9.77
N SER A 119 0.67 1.71 -9.86
CA SER A 119 1.97 2.04 -10.45
C SER A 119 2.09 1.71 -11.94
N GLN A 120 1.11 0.99 -12.51
CA GLN A 120 1.15 0.54 -13.90
C GLN A 120 1.05 1.73 -14.87
N LYS A 121 1.98 1.81 -15.84
CA LYS A 121 2.09 2.93 -16.80
C LYS A 121 0.84 3.09 -17.67
N VAL A 122 0.30 1.97 -18.18
CA VAL A 122 -0.93 1.98 -18.99
C VAL A 122 -2.10 2.53 -18.19
N PHE A 123 -2.30 2.04 -16.96
CA PHE A 123 -3.36 2.54 -16.08
C PHE A 123 -3.21 4.04 -15.79
N ARG A 124 -2.01 4.51 -15.49
CA ARG A 124 -1.73 5.94 -15.27
C ARG A 124 -2.02 6.80 -16.49
N MET A 125 -1.78 6.29 -17.70
CA MET A 125 -2.15 6.97 -18.94
C MET A 125 -3.67 7.14 -19.05
N TRP A 126 -4.44 6.09 -18.74
CA TRP A 126 -5.91 6.18 -18.71
C TRP A 126 -6.42 7.16 -17.65
N VAL A 127 -5.81 7.18 -16.45
CA VAL A 127 -6.13 8.17 -15.42
C VAL A 127 -5.91 9.60 -15.95
N TRP A 128 -4.76 9.88 -16.56
CA TRP A 128 -4.50 11.20 -17.14
C TRP A 128 -5.46 11.56 -18.28
N ALA A 129 -5.83 10.60 -19.13
CA ALA A 129 -6.79 10.81 -20.19
C ALA A 129 -8.17 11.21 -19.64
N ILE A 130 -8.69 10.49 -18.63
CA ILE A 130 -9.97 10.83 -18.00
C ILE A 130 -9.87 12.16 -17.24
N ALA A 131 -8.74 12.43 -16.56
CA ALA A 131 -8.52 13.71 -15.88
C ALA A 131 -8.59 14.89 -16.86
N ALA A 132 -7.98 14.76 -18.04
CA ALA A 132 -8.04 15.76 -19.09
C ALA A 132 -9.46 15.94 -19.63
N VAL A 133 -10.22 14.85 -19.84
CA VAL A 133 -11.63 14.91 -20.25
C VAL A 133 -12.48 15.64 -19.21
N VAL A 134 -12.34 15.30 -17.92
CA VAL A 134 -13.08 15.94 -16.83
C VAL A 134 -12.73 17.42 -16.71
N ALA A 135 -11.44 17.78 -16.78
CA ALA A 135 -11.00 19.17 -16.74
C ALA A 135 -11.56 19.98 -17.93
N THR A 136 -11.44 19.44 -19.15
CA THR A 136 -11.93 20.08 -20.37
C THR A 136 -13.44 20.27 -20.33
N TYR A 137 -14.17 19.23 -19.90
CA TYR A 137 -15.62 19.29 -19.74
C TYR A 137 -16.02 20.37 -18.72
N THR A 138 -15.37 20.45 -17.55
CA THR A 138 -15.69 21.48 -16.55
C THR A 138 -15.48 22.88 -17.11
N VAL A 139 -14.39 23.11 -17.83
CA VAL A 139 -14.14 24.40 -18.50
C VAL A 139 -15.27 24.70 -19.48
N VAL A 140 -15.58 23.77 -20.39
CA VAL A 140 -16.68 23.95 -21.37
C VAL A 140 -18.01 24.21 -20.67
N ALA A 141 -18.35 23.47 -19.62
CA ALA A 141 -19.58 23.66 -18.86
C ALA A 141 -19.64 25.06 -18.22
N VAL A 142 -18.56 25.53 -17.61
CA VAL A 142 -18.51 26.88 -17.02
C VAL A 142 -18.68 27.94 -18.09
N PHE A 143 -18.02 27.82 -19.25
CA PHE A 143 -18.17 28.77 -20.36
C PHE A 143 -19.60 28.75 -20.94
N VAL A 144 -20.19 27.57 -21.13
CA VAL A 144 -21.58 27.46 -21.64
C VAL A 144 -22.57 28.11 -20.67
N ASN A 145 -22.40 27.92 -19.35
CA ASN A 145 -23.26 28.56 -18.34
C ASN A 145 -22.96 30.07 -18.16
N ALA A 146 -21.70 30.50 -18.32
CA ALA A 146 -21.33 31.91 -18.22
C ALA A 146 -21.81 32.73 -19.42
N PHE A 147 -21.83 32.11 -20.60
CA PHE A 147 -22.24 32.73 -21.86
C PHE A 147 -23.59 32.19 -22.35
N GLU A 148 -24.52 31.90 -21.43
CA GLU A 148 -25.90 31.48 -21.77
C GLU A 148 -26.62 32.47 -22.68
N CYS A 149 -26.31 33.77 -22.51
CA CYS A 149 -26.78 34.85 -23.37
C CYS A 149 -25.56 35.58 -23.99
N PRO A 150 -25.08 35.18 -25.18
CA PRO A 150 -23.82 35.67 -25.75
C PRO A 150 -23.76 37.19 -25.97
N HIS A 151 -24.91 37.80 -26.30
CA HIS A 151 -24.96 39.22 -26.62
C HIS A 151 -25.02 40.13 -25.38
N ARG A 152 -25.70 39.69 -24.31
CA ARG A 152 -25.88 40.47 -23.07
C ARG A 152 -26.00 39.51 -21.89
N ILE A 153 -24.97 39.46 -21.06
CA ILE A 153 -24.92 38.63 -19.85
C ILE A 153 -26.06 39.01 -18.88
N SER A 154 -26.44 40.29 -18.83
CA SER A 154 -27.55 40.75 -17.98
C SER A 154 -28.90 40.12 -18.27
N ASN A 155 -29.07 39.55 -19.47
CA ASN A 155 -30.31 38.89 -19.85
C ASN A 155 -30.47 37.51 -19.19
N ALA A 156 -29.39 36.93 -18.65
CA ALA A 156 -29.43 35.64 -17.95
C ALA A 156 -30.32 35.69 -16.69
N TRP A 157 -30.49 36.85 -16.06
CA TRP A 157 -31.36 37.05 -14.90
C TRP A 157 -32.56 37.96 -15.18
N SER A 158 -32.98 38.06 -16.44
CA SER A 158 -34.16 38.83 -16.83
C SER A 158 -35.47 38.05 -16.54
N PRO A 159 -36.55 38.71 -16.09
CA PRO A 159 -37.84 38.06 -15.85
C PRO A 159 -38.48 37.45 -17.11
N THR A 160 -38.14 38.00 -18.29
CA THR A 160 -38.60 37.53 -19.60
C THR A 160 -37.40 37.02 -20.39
N PHE A 161 -37.33 35.70 -20.59
CA PHE A 161 -36.19 35.07 -21.27
C PHE A 161 -36.18 35.46 -22.77
N PRO A 162 -35.18 36.19 -23.27
CA PRO A 162 -35.22 36.77 -24.61
C PRO A 162 -34.83 35.76 -25.70
N ASN A 163 -35.43 35.94 -26.89
CA ASN A 163 -35.09 35.19 -28.09
C ASN A 163 -33.64 35.54 -28.53
N GLY A 164 -32.74 34.56 -28.50
CA GLY A 164 -31.31 34.73 -28.81
C GLY A 164 -30.35 34.22 -27.72
N CYS A 165 -30.86 33.84 -26.55
CA CYS A 165 -30.10 33.08 -25.55
C CYS A 165 -30.13 31.57 -25.86
N ASN A 166 -29.18 30.81 -25.28
CA ASN A 166 -29.08 29.38 -25.46
C ASN A 166 -30.31 28.65 -24.88
N ASN A 167 -30.62 27.48 -25.43
CA ASN A 167 -31.72 26.65 -24.93
C ASN A 167 -31.28 25.97 -23.62
N ILE A 168 -31.68 26.57 -22.49
CA ILE A 168 -31.29 26.14 -21.13
C ILE A 168 -31.57 24.64 -20.88
N PRO A 169 -32.78 24.10 -21.15
CA PRO A 169 -33.03 22.68 -20.97
C PRO A 169 -32.05 21.79 -21.75
N LYS A 170 -31.84 22.05 -23.03
CA LYS A 170 -30.92 21.26 -23.87
C LYS A 170 -29.50 21.31 -23.33
N ALA A 171 -29.03 22.48 -22.91
CA ALA A 171 -27.72 22.65 -22.30
C ALA A 171 -27.59 21.82 -21.02
N TYR A 172 -28.54 21.93 -20.08
CA TYR A 172 -28.51 21.15 -18.84
C TYR A 172 -28.59 19.63 -19.04
N PHE A 173 -29.44 19.15 -19.96
CA PHE A 173 -29.50 17.71 -20.27
C PHE A 173 -28.19 17.19 -20.87
N SER A 174 -27.56 17.96 -21.78
CA SER A 174 -26.28 17.58 -22.38
C SER A 174 -25.16 17.53 -21.33
N MET A 175 -25.08 18.53 -20.44
CA MET A 175 -24.11 18.59 -19.35
C MET A 175 -24.32 17.43 -18.37
N ALA A 176 -25.56 17.18 -17.95
CA ALA A 176 -25.85 16.08 -17.04
C ALA A 176 -25.49 14.70 -17.64
N GLY A 177 -25.72 14.50 -18.95
CA GLY A 177 -25.31 13.30 -19.66
C GLY A 177 -23.80 13.09 -19.65
N VAL A 178 -23.02 14.12 -19.97
CA VAL A 178 -21.54 14.04 -19.93
C VAL A 178 -21.04 13.83 -18.50
N ASN A 179 -21.66 14.49 -17.51
CA ASN A 179 -21.31 14.31 -16.10
C ASN A 179 -21.46 12.85 -15.68
N ILE A 180 -22.62 12.25 -15.94
CA ILE A 180 -22.91 10.83 -15.65
C ILE A 180 -21.94 9.92 -16.41
N ALA A 181 -21.66 10.19 -17.69
CA ALA A 181 -20.73 9.40 -18.48
C ALA A 181 -19.30 9.41 -17.88
N THR A 182 -18.82 10.57 -17.43
CA THR A 182 -17.51 10.65 -16.75
C THR A 182 -17.50 9.93 -15.40
N ASP A 183 -18.62 9.90 -14.66
CA ASP A 183 -18.72 9.13 -13.41
C ASP A 183 -18.63 7.63 -13.67
N PHE A 184 -19.33 7.13 -14.69
CA PHE A 184 -19.22 5.74 -15.12
C PHE A 184 -17.80 5.39 -15.58
N ALA A 185 -17.13 6.27 -16.33
CA ALA A 185 -15.76 6.04 -16.79
C ALA A 185 -14.79 5.90 -15.61
N ILE A 186 -14.90 6.76 -14.59
CA ILE A 186 -14.10 6.70 -13.36
C ILE A 186 -14.40 5.41 -12.57
N LEU A 187 -15.67 5.01 -12.50
CA LEU A 187 -16.09 3.80 -11.81
C LEU A 187 -15.54 2.53 -12.47
N VAL A 188 -15.56 2.46 -13.81
CA VAL A 188 -15.12 1.28 -14.57
C VAL A 188 -13.59 1.17 -14.67
N LEU A 189 -12.88 2.29 -14.59
CA LEU A 189 -11.43 2.37 -14.74
C LEU A 189 -10.63 1.28 -13.98
N PRO A 190 -10.85 1.01 -12.67
CA PRO A 190 -10.07 0.01 -11.95
C PRO A 190 -10.38 -1.46 -12.33
N ILE A 191 -11.53 -1.78 -12.92
CA ILE A 191 -11.98 -3.18 -13.12
C ILE A 191 -10.99 -4.01 -13.94
N PRO A 192 -10.52 -3.58 -15.13
CA PRO A 192 -9.69 -4.44 -15.98
C PRO A 192 -8.34 -4.78 -15.33
N VAL A 193 -7.79 -3.87 -14.53
CA VAL A 193 -6.55 -4.10 -13.76
C VAL A 193 -6.78 -5.13 -12.66
N LEU A 194 -7.95 -5.12 -12.03
CA LEU A 194 -8.28 -6.08 -10.97
C LEU A 194 -8.53 -7.50 -11.48
N VAL A 195 -9.08 -7.62 -12.69
CA VAL A 195 -9.33 -8.94 -13.28
C VAL A 195 -8.03 -9.60 -13.73
N LYS A 196 -7.05 -8.81 -14.21
CA LYS A 196 -5.76 -9.32 -14.71
C LYS A 196 -4.71 -9.58 -13.62
N LEU A 197 -4.91 -9.08 -12.40
CA LEU A 197 -3.94 -9.19 -11.32
C LEU A 197 -4.49 -10.12 -10.23
N ASN A 198 -3.74 -11.15 -9.82
CA ASN A 198 -4.07 -12.03 -8.69
C ASN A 198 -3.95 -11.25 -7.36
N VAL A 199 -4.86 -10.29 -7.15
CA VAL A 199 -4.86 -9.38 -6.02
C VAL A 199 -5.21 -10.17 -4.75
N PRO A 200 -4.37 -10.15 -3.69
CA PRO A 200 -4.68 -10.84 -2.45
C PRO A 200 -6.02 -10.32 -1.89
N LYS A 201 -6.85 -11.24 -1.35
CA LYS A 201 -8.25 -10.98 -0.95
C LYS A 201 -8.42 -9.69 -0.13
N ASN A 202 -7.42 -9.31 0.65
CA ASN A 202 -7.42 -8.10 1.49
C ASN A 202 -7.37 -6.77 0.71
N ARG A 203 -6.77 -6.73 -0.49
CA ARG A 203 -6.79 -5.54 -1.37
C ARG A 203 -8.08 -5.46 -2.19
N ARG A 204 -8.69 -6.62 -2.49
CA ARG A 204 -9.98 -6.73 -3.19
C ARG A 204 -11.12 -6.03 -2.45
N TRP A 205 -11.18 -6.13 -1.11
CA TRP A 205 -12.24 -5.48 -0.31
C TRP A 205 -12.22 -3.94 -0.33
N ALA A 206 -11.06 -3.31 -0.37
CA ALA A 206 -10.99 -1.83 -0.50
C ALA A 206 -11.46 -1.36 -1.87
N LEU A 207 -11.20 -2.14 -2.91
CA LEU A 207 -11.66 -1.87 -4.26
C LEU A 207 -13.15 -2.14 -4.43
N ILE A 208 -13.69 -3.19 -3.81
CA ILE A 208 -15.15 -3.39 -3.70
C ILE A 208 -15.79 -2.21 -2.96
N GLY A 209 -15.16 -1.72 -1.89
CA GLY A 209 -15.60 -0.51 -1.19
C GLY A 209 -15.69 0.71 -2.11
N ILE A 210 -14.63 1.00 -2.88
CA ILE A 210 -14.61 2.09 -3.89
C ILE A 210 -15.69 1.90 -4.96
N PHE A 211 -15.93 0.66 -5.39
CA PHE A 211 -16.89 0.34 -6.44
C PHE A 211 -18.34 0.51 -5.96
N MET A 212 -18.63 0.03 -4.75
CA MET A 212 -19.92 0.21 -4.09
C MET A 212 -20.20 1.69 -3.84
N THR A 213 -19.19 2.45 -3.40
CA THR A 213 -19.35 3.87 -3.09
C THR A 213 -19.48 4.73 -4.35
N GLY A 214 -18.74 4.43 -5.42
CA GLY A 214 -18.89 5.11 -6.72
C GLY A 214 -20.26 4.89 -7.37
N SER A 215 -20.88 3.73 -7.14
CA SER A 215 -22.22 3.41 -7.69
C SER A 215 -23.30 4.32 -7.10
N VAL A 216 -23.18 4.70 -5.83
CA VAL A 216 -24.14 5.61 -5.17
C VAL A 216 -24.06 7.02 -5.73
N ALA A 217 -22.86 7.51 -6.05
CA ALA A 217 -22.68 8.83 -6.66
C ALA A 217 -23.34 8.90 -8.05
N VAL A 218 -23.14 7.87 -8.89
CA VAL A 218 -23.78 7.76 -10.21
C VAL A 218 -25.31 7.73 -10.08
N ALA A 219 -25.84 6.96 -9.13
CA ALA A 219 -27.28 6.90 -8.88
C ALA A 219 -27.84 8.29 -8.49
N ALA A 220 -27.14 9.03 -7.63
CA ALA A 220 -27.53 10.39 -7.27
C ALA A 220 -27.57 11.33 -8.48
N SER A 221 -26.60 11.24 -9.40
CA SER A 221 -26.58 12.01 -10.65
C SER A 221 -27.75 11.66 -11.58
N ILE A 222 -28.16 10.39 -11.66
CA ILE A 222 -29.34 9.96 -12.43
C ILE A 222 -30.63 10.53 -11.82
N VAL A 223 -30.78 10.50 -10.50
CA VAL A 223 -31.99 11.06 -9.86
C VAL A 223 -32.05 12.58 -10.03
N ARG A 224 -30.90 13.27 -9.98
CA ARG A 224 -30.80 14.71 -10.31
C ARG A 224 -31.29 15.00 -11.74
N LEU A 225 -30.97 14.15 -12.72
CA LEU A 225 -31.48 14.28 -14.09
C LEU A 225 -33.01 14.24 -14.15
N ASN A 226 -33.63 13.38 -13.33
CA ASN A 226 -35.08 13.33 -13.21
C ASN A 226 -35.66 14.62 -12.58
N ALA A 227 -35.01 15.17 -11.56
CA ALA A 227 -35.42 16.46 -10.98
C ALA A 227 -35.32 17.61 -12.00
N LEU A 228 -34.30 17.59 -12.85
CA LEU A 228 -34.17 18.55 -13.97
C LEU A 228 -35.32 18.38 -14.98
N TYR A 229 -35.71 17.15 -15.29
CA TYR A 229 -36.88 16.89 -16.15
C TYR A 229 -38.17 17.46 -15.56
N ILE A 230 -38.43 17.21 -14.27
CA ILE A 230 -39.61 17.76 -13.57
C ILE A 230 -39.61 19.29 -13.64
N TYR A 231 -38.45 19.93 -13.45
CA TYR A 231 -38.31 21.38 -13.56
C TYR A 231 -38.68 21.92 -14.95
N THR A 232 -38.35 21.22 -16.03
CA THR A 232 -38.68 21.67 -17.39
C THR A 232 -40.16 21.55 -17.75
N VAL A 233 -40.90 20.70 -17.05
CA VAL A 233 -42.32 20.42 -17.31
C VAL A 233 -43.24 21.13 -16.30
N SER A 234 -42.69 21.55 -15.16
CA SER A 234 -43.49 22.14 -14.08
C SER A 234 -43.98 23.55 -14.39
N LYS A 235 -45.20 23.84 -13.92
CA LYS A 235 -45.81 25.18 -13.94
C LYS A 235 -45.40 26.02 -12.73
N ASP A 236 -45.02 25.39 -11.62
CA ASP A 236 -44.58 26.03 -10.37
C ASP A 236 -43.06 25.95 -10.23
N VAL A 237 -42.35 26.68 -11.10
CA VAL A 237 -40.89 26.68 -11.19
C VAL A 237 -40.16 26.80 -9.84
N PRO A 238 -40.43 27.80 -8.96
CA PRO A 238 -39.71 27.93 -7.69
C PRO A 238 -40.03 26.81 -6.68
N TYR A 239 -41.18 26.14 -6.81
CA TYR A 239 -41.59 25.06 -5.90
C TYR A 239 -40.87 23.74 -6.20
N ASP A 240 -40.62 23.46 -7.48
CA ASP A 240 -39.92 22.25 -7.92
C ASP A 240 -38.41 22.46 -8.12
N ALA A 241 -37.95 23.71 -8.31
CA ALA A 241 -36.52 24.05 -8.36
C ALA A 241 -35.74 23.62 -7.11
N ILE A 242 -36.40 23.56 -5.94
CA ILE A 242 -35.78 23.10 -4.69
C ILE A 242 -35.26 21.66 -4.80
N TYR A 243 -35.87 20.81 -5.64
CA TYR A 243 -35.37 19.46 -5.86
C TYR A 243 -34.06 19.44 -6.63
N ILE A 244 -33.84 20.36 -7.57
CA ILE A 244 -32.53 20.48 -8.25
C ILE A 244 -31.46 20.84 -7.23
N LEU A 245 -31.73 21.82 -6.35
CA LEU A 245 -30.80 22.21 -5.30
C LEU A 245 -30.55 21.06 -4.31
N LEU A 246 -31.58 20.29 -3.97
CA LEU A 246 -31.50 19.14 -3.06
C LEU A 246 -30.62 18.05 -3.66
N TRP A 247 -30.93 17.60 -4.87
CA TRP A 247 -30.19 16.54 -5.53
C TRP A 247 -28.76 16.96 -5.88
N SER A 248 -28.51 18.25 -6.12
CA SER A 248 -27.15 18.79 -6.21
C SER A 248 -26.34 18.60 -4.93
N GLN A 249 -26.97 18.86 -3.79
CA GLN A 249 -26.32 18.71 -2.50
C GLN A 249 -26.12 17.23 -2.15
N VAL A 250 -27.12 16.39 -2.42
CA VAL A 250 -27.01 14.93 -2.25
C VAL A 250 -25.85 14.39 -3.09
N GLU A 251 -25.79 14.75 -4.37
CA GLU A 251 -24.73 14.34 -5.29
C GLU A 251 -23.33 14.74 -4.79
N CYS A 252 -23.11 16.03 -4.51
CA CYS A 252 -21.80 16.52 -4.06
C CYS A 252 -21.38 15.95 -2.70
N ASN A 253 -22.28 15.92 -1.70
CA ASN A 253 -21.95 15.44 -0.36
C ASN A 253 -21.72 13.92 -0.34
N ILE A 254 -22.54 13.13 -1.06
CA ILE A 254 -22.30 11.70 -1.21
C ILE A 254 -20.98 11.46 -1.93
N ALA A 255 -20.69 12.20 -3.01
CA ALA A 255 -19.43 12.06 -3.74
C ALA A 255 -18.20 12.37 -2.85
N ILE A 256 -18.29 13.36 -1.95
CA ILE A 256 -17.25 13.64 -0.95
C ILE A 256 -17.11 12.49 0.06
N ILE A 257 -18.22 12.07 0.69
CA ILE A 257 -18.22 10.98 1.67
C ILE A 257 -17.60 9.72 1.08
N THR A 258 -18.02 9.36 -0.13
CA THR A 258 -17.56 8.18 -0.87
C THR A 258 -16.08 8.27 -1.24
N ALA A 259 -15.57 9.45 -1.63
CA ALA A 259 -14.15 9.68 -1.88
C ALA A 259 -13.30 9.60 -0.59
N CYS A 260 -13.87 9.91 0.58
CA CYS A 260 -13.21 9.86 1.89
C CYS A 260 -13.07 8.46 2.48
N ILE A 261 -13.96 7.51 2.15
CA ILE A 261 -13.95 6.16 2.73
C ILE A 261 -12.64 5.37 2.52
N PRO A 262 -12.05 5.30 1.31
CA PRO A 262 -10.91 4.40 1.07
C PRO A 262 -9.66 4.76 1.89
N PRO A 263 -9.28 6.05 2.04
CA PRO A 263 -8.16 6.44 2.90
C PRO A 263 -8.38 6.28 4.40
N LEU A 264 -9.63 6.15 4.84
CA LEU A 264 -9.98 5.96 6.27
C LEU A 264 -9.77 4.53 6.77
N ARG A 265 -9.53 3.57 5.87
CA ARG A 265 -9.32 2.15 6.19
C ARG A 265 -8.33 1.87 7.34
N PRO A 266 -7.20 2.59 7.51
CA PRO A 266 -6.27 2.34 8.62
C PRO A 266 -6.89 2.54 10.01
N ILE A 267 -7.85 3.46 10.15
CA ILE A 267 -8.52 3.73 11.44
C ILE A 267 -9.42 2.57 11.83
N PHE A 268 -10.20 2.04 10.89
CA PHE A 268 -11.15 0.95 11.16
C PHE A 268 -10.47 -0.36 11.61
N LYS A 269 -9.21 -0.59 11.23
CA LYS A 269 -8.42 -1.72 11.74
C LYS A 269 -8.01 -1.56 13.21
N GLY A 270 -7.89 -0.33 13.70
CA GLY A 270 -7.57 -0.06 15.10
C GLY A 270 -8.79 -0.18 16.02
N THR A 271 -9.98 0.19 15.53
CA THR A 271 -11.21 0.24 16.32
C THR A 271 -11.90 -1.11 16.45
N PHE A 272 -11.74 -2.03 15.49
CA PHE A 272 -12.32 -3.38 15.53
C PHE A 272 -11.48 -4.42 16.30
N ARG A 273 -10.41 -3.99 17.00
CA ARG A 273 -9.55 -4.87 17.80
C ARG A 273 -10.12 -5.21 19.19
N GLY A 274 -11.35 -4.81 19.48
CA GLY A 274 -12.05 -5.03 20.75
C GLY A 274 -13.40 -5.72 20.58
N ASN A 275 -13.41 -6.97 20.06
CA ASN A 275 -14.21 -8.09 20.57
C ASN A 275 -14.15 -9.29 19.59
N SER A 276 -13.69 -10.43 20.11
CA SER A 276 -13.92 -11.81 19.62
C SER A 276 -13.79 -12.10 18.12
N SER A 277 -12.60 -12.56 17.71
CA SER A 277 -12.36 -13.70 16.80
C SER A 277 -10.98 -13.55 16.15
N GLY A 278 -9.95 -14.08 16.80
CA GLY A 278 -8.59 -14.09 16.28
C GLY A 278 -8.45 -15.07 15.13
N ARG A 279 -8.38 -14.57 13.89
CA ARG A 279 -7.78 -15.28 12.75
C ARG A 279 -7.61 -14.46 11.45
N MET A 280 -7.37 -13.14 11.47
CA MET A 280 -7.14 -12.46 10.17
C MET A 280 -6.46 -11.09 10.18
N GLU A 281 -5.42 -10.78 11.00
CA GLU A 281 -4.97 -9.38 11.01
C GLU A 281 -3.50 -9.11 11.42
N SER A 282 -2.55 -9.77 10.77
CA SER A 282 -1.12 -9.32 10.83
C SER A 282 -0.49 -9.01 9.47
N ALA A 283 -1.12 -9.36 8.34
CA ALA A 283 -0.59 -9.04 7.00
C ALA A 283 -0.94 -7.62 6.48
N ALA A 284 -1.52 -6.76 7.33
CA ALA A 284 -2.25 -5.58 6.91
C ALA A 284 -1.52 -4.24 7.20
N ALA A 285 -0.37 -4.29 7.88
CA ALA A 285 0.43 -3.13 8.29
C ALA A 285 1.55 -2.76 7.30
N GLU A 286 2.05 -3.70 6.49
CA GLU A 286 3.16 -3.42 5.55
C GLU A 286 2.76 -2.78 4.21
N VAL A 287 1.47 -2.75 3.87
CA VAL A 287 1.03 -2.41 2.50
C VAL A 287 0.89 -0.91 2.24
N PHE A 288 0.94 -0.05 3.26
CA PHE A 288 0.72 1.40 3.10
C PHE A 288 1.93 2.28 3.43
N SER A 289 3.12 1.71 3.72
CA SER A 289 4.37 2.47 3.88
C SER A 289 5.15 2.69 2.58
N SER A 290 4.68 2.20 1.44
CA SER A 290 5.36 2.31 0.15
C SER A 290 4.76 3.41 -0.73
N GLY A 291 5.12 4.66 -0.42
CA GLY A 291 5.13 5.77 -1.38
C GLY A 291 6.55 6.36 -1.42
N PRO A 292 7.06 6.81 -2.58
CA PRO A 292 8.44 7.27 -2.69
C PRO A 292 8.64 8.54 -1.86
N ARG A 293 9.50 8.45 -0.85
CA ARG A 293 9.93 9.56 -0.02
C ARG A 293 10.96 10.35 -0.83
N SER A 294 10.53 11.39 -1.55
CA SER A 294 11.46 12.39 -2.09
C SER A 294 12.09 13.12 -0.90
N LYS A 295 13.40 12.92 -0.68
CA LYS A 295 14.18 13.73 0.26
C LYS A 295 14.22 15.19 -0.22
N PRO A 296 14.22 16.19 0.67
CA PRO A 296 14.53 17.56 0.28
C PRO A 296 15.98 17.62 -0.18
N GLN A 297 16.20 18.26 -1.32
CA GLN A 297 17.52 18.51 -1.88
C GLN A 297 18.13 19.67 -1.09
N GLU A 298 19.10 19.35 -0.24
CA GLU A 298 19.95 20.32 0.42
C GLU A 298 20.85 20.95 -0.65
N LEU A 299 20.76 22.27 -0.79
CA LEU A 299 21.66 23.08 -1.62
C LEU A 299 23.08 22.89 -1.10
N VAL A 300 23.94 22.25 -1.88
CA VAL A 300 25.39 22.39 -1.77
C VAL A 300 25.91 22.79 -3.14
N GLU A 301 26.13 24.10 -3.22
CA GLU A 301 27.20 24.82 -3.89
C GLU A 301 27.95 24.12 -5.03
N PHE A 302 27.82 24.74 -6.20
CA PHE A 302 28.58 24.48 -7.41
C PHE A 302 30.05 24.84 -7.16
N GLU A 303 30.95 23.86 -7.16
CA GLU A 303 32.38 24.13 -7.36
C GLU A 303 32.85 23.50 -8.66
N VAL A 304 33.25 24.39 -9.56
CA VAL A 304 33.77 24.14 -10.90
C VAL A 304 35.24 23.73 -10.76
N TYR A 305 35.60 22.53 -11.23
CA TYR A 305 36.92 22.29 -11.80
C TYR A 305 36.84 21.25 -12.91
N GLY A 306 37.31 21.64 -14.10
CA GLY A 306 37.23 20.85 -15.31
C GLY A 306 38.32 19.79 -15.45
N ARG A 307 38.04 18.79 -16.29
CA ARG A 307 39.05 18.20 -17.19
C ARG A 307 38.39 17.52 -18.39
N ARG A 308 38.78 17.99 -19.58
CA ARG A 308 38.62 17.32 -20.88
C ARG A 308 39.63 16.17 -20.99
N HIS A 309 39.22 15.07 -21.61
CA HIS A 309 39.85 14.39 -22.76
C HIS A 309 39.13 13.04 -22.97
N SER A 310 38.36 12.87 -24.05
CA SER A 310 38.75 12.41 -25.39
C SER A 310 38.53 10.90 -25.54
N GLY A 311 37.71 10.53 -26.53
CA GLY A 311 37.21 9.18 -26.73
C GLY A 311 38.24 8.17 -27.23
N LEU A 312 37.78 6.93 -27.29
CA LEU A 312 38.20 5.98 -28.30
C LEU A 312 37.06 4.97 -28.50
N GLN A 313 36.58 4.87 -29.74
CA GLN A 313 35.90 3.70 -30.26
C GLN A 313 36.86 2.51 -30.24
N ASN A 314 36.34 1.30 -30.05
CA ASN A 314 36.85 0.14 -30.76
C ASN A 314 35.75 -0.92 -30.93
N THR A 315 35.78 -1.51 -32.10
CA THR A 315 34.84 -2.46 -32.66
C THR A 315 35.60 -3.77 -32.98
N VAL A 316 34.89 -4.90 -32.85
CA VAL A 316 35.05 -6.20 -33.58
C VAL A 316 36.16 -7.19 -33.17
N HIS A 317 35.74 -8.37 -32.69
CA HIS A 317 35.90 -9.76 -33.22
C HIS A 317 35.54 -10.73 -32.06
N GLY A 318 34.79 -11.83 -32.16
CA GLY A 318 34.59 -12.79 -33.24
C GLY A 318 35.16 -14.15 -32.79
N GLY A 319 34.31 -15.14 -32.52
CA GLY A 319 34.69 -16.54 -32.18
C GLY A 319 33.59 -17.22 -31.35
N ALA A 320 32.64 -17.92 -31.99
CA ALA A 320 32.70 -19.32 -32.43
C ALA A 320 32.37 -20.30 -31.28
N ASP A 321 31.11 -20.76 -31.33
CA ASP A 321 30.61 -22.14 -31.20
C ASP A 321 31.13 -23.03 -30.07
N ASN A 322 30.18 -23.56 -29.27
CA ASN A 322 29.89 -24.99 -29.33
C ASN A 322 28.59 -25.33 -28.59
N GLU A 323 27.64 -25.84 -29.38
CA GLU A 323 26.51 -26.65 -28.95
C GLU A 323 26.99 -28.00 -28.38
N SER A 324 26.25 -28.55 -27.41
CA SER A 324 26.03 -29.98 -27.09
C SER A 324 25.41 -30.05 -25.68
N GLU A 325 24.42 -30.85 -25.30
CA GLU A 325 23.48 -31.79 -25.91
C GLU A 325 22.51 -32.12 -24.73
N GLU A 326 21.20 -32.13 -24.95
CA GLU A 326 20.26 -32.90 -24.13
C GLU A 326 20.11 -34.28 -24.78
N LEU A 327 20.13 -35.37 -24.01
CA LEU A 327 19.32 -36.56 -24.34
C LEU A 327 19.00 -37.44 -23.13
N ILE A 328 17.77 -37.94 -23.18
CA ILE A 328 16.96 -38.66 -22.19
C ILE A 328 17.15 -40.17 -22.35
N LEU A 329 17.11 -40.96 -21.27
CA LEU A 329 16.42 -42.27 -21.28
C LEU A 329 15.85 -42.63 -19.91
N SER A 330 14.63 -43.17 -19.97
CA SER A 330 13.75 -43.60 -18.89
C SER A 330 13.76 -45.13 -18.70
N SER A 331 13.42 -45.55 -17.47
CA SER A 331 12.73 -46.80 -17.06
C SER A 331 13.49 -48.14 -17.03
N GLY A 332 13.30 -48.90 -15.94
CA GLY A 332 13.50 -50.36 -15.89
C GLY A 332 14.01 -50.90 -14.55
N GLN A 333 13.21 -51.72 -13.87
CA GLN A 333 13.43 -52.32 -12.54
C GLN A 333 14.52 -53.42 -12.51
N SER A 334 15.25 -53.52 -11.38
CA SER A 334 15.48 -54.78 -10.63
C SER A 334 16.28 -54.50 -9.35
N GLY A 335 15.81 -55.01 -8.21
CA GLY A 335 16.36 -54.73 -6.89
C GLY A 335 17.60 -55.54 -6.52
N ILE A 336 18.30 -55.06 -5.49
CA ILE A 336 19.07 -55.82 -4.48
C ILE A 336 19.23 -54.90 -3.25
N LEU A 337 18.92 -55.45 -2.07
CA LEU A 337 19.09 -54.81 -0.76
C LEU A 337 20.56 -54.44 -0.50
N LYS A 338 20.79 -53.23 0.04
CA LYS A 338 21.89 -52.99 0.98
C LYS A 338 21.53 -51.89 1.99
N THR A 339 21.81 -52.24 3.23
CA THR A 339 21.54 -51.60 4.52
C THR A 339 22.07 -50.17 4.64
N ILE A 340 21.25 -49.26 5.19
CA ILE A 340 21.66 -47.93 5.66
C ILE A 340 21.61 -47.96 7.21
N PRO A 341 22.69 -47.60 7.92
CA PRO A 341 22.66 -47.44 9.37
C PRO A 341 21.98 -46.11 9.76
N GLN A 342 21.05 -46.17 10.71
CA GLN A 342 20.51 -45.00 11.41
C GLN A 342 21.57 -44.40 12.36
N PRO A 343 21.63 -43.06 12.52
CA PRO A 343 22.33 -42.43 13.63
C PRO A 343 21.49 -42.48 14.93
N PRO A 344 22.13 -42.48 16.12
CA PRO A 344 21.55 -42.98 17.35
C PRO A 344 20.57 -42.00 18.04
N ALA A 345 19.53 -42.58 18.62
CA ALA A 345 18.67 -41.98 19.63
C ALA A 345 19.43 -41.85 20.96
N CYS A 346 19.37 -40.68 21.60
CA CYS A 346 19.84 -40.49 22.97
C CYS A 346 18.74 -40.90 23.95
N ASN A 347 19.03 -41.93 24.75
CA ASN A 347 18.20 -42.48 25.81
C ASN A 347 17.98 -41.47 26.96
N GLY A 348 16.72 -41.32 27.35
CA GLY A 348 16.34 -40.83 28.67
C GLY A 348 16.45 -41.96 29.70
N GLY A 349 17.29 -41.77 30.71
CA GLY A 349 17.36 -42.65 31.87
C GLY A 349 16.36 -42.21 32.94
N HIS A 350 15.31 -42.99 33.13
CA HIS A 350 14.52 -43.01 34.36
C HIS A 350 15.23 -43.90 35.38
N ALA A 351 15.51 -43.38 36.57
CA ALA A 351 15.75 -44.17 37.76
C ALA A 351 14.81 -43.70 38.88
N THR A 352 14.09 -44.68 39.39
CA THR A 352 12.99 -44.70 40.36
C THR A 352 13.45 -44.35 41.77
N VAL A 353 12.65 -43.59 42.55
CA VAL A 353 12.56 -43.77 44.01
C VAL A 353 11.12 -43.56 44.46
N ALA A 354 10.58 -44.58 45.14
CA ALA A 354 9.26 -44.62 45.73
C ALA A 354 9.22 -43.95 47.13
N ALA A 355 8.00 -43.59 47.51
CA ALA A 355 7.60 -42.76 48.65
C ALA A 355 8.01 -43.27 50.05
N THR A 356 8.16 -42.33 50.99
CA THR A 356 7.66 -42.54 52.36
C THR A 356 7.32 -41.22 53.06
N THR A 357 6.21 -41.28 53.77
CA THR A 357 5.46 -40.29 54.57
C THR A 357 6.15 -39.86 55.87
N ARG A 358 6.02 -38.58 56.27
CA ARG A 358 5.53 -38.09 57.59
C ARG A 358 5.84 -36.59 57.84
N ALA A 359 4.82 -35.85 58.30
CA ALA A 359 4.93 -34.70 59.21
C ALA A 359 4.52 -35.18 60.64
N PRO A 360 4.46 -34.39 61.75
CA PRO A 360 4.77 -32.97 62.06
C PRO A 360 5.62 -32.89 63.40
N PRO A 361 5.59 -31.90 64.35
CA PRO A 361 4.94 -30.57 64.44
C PRO A 361 5.82 -29.39 64.97
N ARG A 362 5.10 -28.27 65.15
CA ARG A 362 5.39 -26.91 65.64
C ARG A 362 6.17 -26.81 66.97
N ASP A 363 6.85 -25.68 67.16
CA ASP A 363 6.75 -24.90 68.41
C ASP A 363 7.06 -23.40 68.23
N ASP A 364 6.33 -22.61 69.02
CA ASP A 364 6.25 -21.15 69.08
C ASP A 364 7.45 -20.50 69.81
N SER A 365 7.88 -19.31 69.38
CA SER A 365 8.19 -18.15 70.25
C SER A 365 8.73 -16.94 69.48
N THR A 366 7.91 -15.90 69.36
CA THR A 366 8.31 -14.47 69.29
C THR A 366 8.69 -13.97 70.70
N PRO A 367 9.39 -12.83 70.93
CA PRO A 367 9.45 -11.63 70.07
C PRO A 367 10.81 -10.89 70.00
N SER A 368 10.97 -10.01 69.01
CA SER A 368 11.29 -8.58 69.22
C SER A 368 11.74 -7.92 67.91
N SER A 369 11.22 -6.72 67.73
CA SER A 369 11.39 -5.76 66.64
C SER A 369 12.84 -5.45 66.26
N HIS A 370 13.12 -5.27 64.97
CA HIS A 370 13.68 -4.03 64.41
C HIS A 370 13.59 -4.02 62.88
N LEU A 371 12.92 -2.99 62.36
CA LEU A 371 12.83 -2.66 60.93
C LEU A 371 14.23 -2.43 60.34
N THR A 372 14.59 -3.18 59.31
CA THR A 372 15.51 -2.73 58.25
C THR A 372 15.07 -3.27 56.89
N LYS A 373 15.13 -2.40 55.88
CA LYS A 373 14.56 -2.54 54.52
C LYS A 373 15.14 -3.76 53.76
N PRO A 374 14.34 -4.47 52.93
CA PRO A 374 14.82 -5.62 52.19
C PRO A 374 15.64 -5.22 50.95
N THR A 375 16.86 -5.74 50.90
CA THR A 375 17.69 -5.87 49.69
C THR A 375 17.06 -6.92 48.77
N PRO A 376 16.82 -6.64 47.48
CA PRO A 376 16.39 -7.68 46.55
C PRO A 376 17.61 -8.48 46.07
N THR A 377 17.92 -9.55 46.80
CA THR A 377 18.70 -10.67 46.29
C THR A 377 17.77 -11.49 45.40
N ASN A 378 17.96 -11.43 44.08
CA ASN A 378 17.66 -12.48 43.09
C ASN A 378 17.88 -11.88 41.69
N MET A 379 19.14 -11.62 41.34
CA MET A 379 19.53 -11.59 39.94
C MET A 379 19.47 -13.04 39.45
N VAL A 380 18.35 -13.39 38.82
CA VAL A 380 18.28 -14.52 37.89
C VAL A 380 19.44 -14.32 36.91
N ALA A 381 20.41 -15.23 36.93
CA ALA A 381 21.48 -15.26 35.96
C ALA A 381 20.86 -15.18 34.55
N PRO A 382 21.42 -14.40 33.60
CA PRO A 382 20.89 -14.36 32.26
C PRO A 382 20.89 -15.78 31.71
N VAL A 383 19.71 -16.29 31.36
CA VAL A 383 19.58 -17.52 30.59
C VAL A 383 20.42 -17.30 29.33
N GLU A 384 21.52 -18.04 29.18
CA GLU A 384 22.34 -17.99 27.96
C GLU A 384 21.43 -18.25 26.75
N PRO A 385 21.44 -17.39 25.72
CA PRO A 385 20.61 -17.60 24.55
C PRO A 385 21.02 -18.92 23.89
N GLN A 386 20.04 -19.83 23.75
CA GLN A 386 20.20 -21.08 23.02
C GLN A 386 20.92 -20.82 21.70
N CYS A 387 21.99 -21.57 21.44
CA CYS A 387 22.95 -21.29 20.39
C CYS A 387 22.28 -21.39 19.00
N GLU A 388 21.83 -20.27 18.43
CA GLU A 388 21.34 -20.18 17.05
C GLU A 388 22.53 -20.39 16.10
N SER A 389 22.84 -21.65 15.82
CA SER A 389 23.90 -22.06 14.92
C SER A 389 23.52 -23.37 14.23
N ALA A 390 24.05 -23.60 13.03
CA ALA A 390 23.91 -24.88 12.34
C ALA A 390 25.28 -25.34 11.83
N ARG A 391 25.62 -26.60 12.09
CA ARG A 391 26.89 -27.19 11.67
C ARG A 391 26.62 -28.32 10.68
N THR A 392 27.47 -28.39 9.67
CA THR A 392 27.48 -29.43 8.63
C THR A 392 28.85 -30.09 8.57
N ALA A 393 29.10 -30.93 7.57
CA ALA A 393 30.41 -31.54 7.37
C ALA A 393 31.49 -30.51 7.03
N ARG A 394 31.16 -29.45 6.29
CA ARG A 394 32.15 -28.48 5.78
C ARG A 394 31.99 -27.07 6.34
N ILE A 395 30.79 -26.68 6.77
CA ILE A 395 30.51 -25.30 7.21
C ILE A 395 29.86 -25.22 8.59
N LEU A 396 30.13 -24.11 9.27
CA LEU A 396 29.45 -23.65 10.46
C LEU A 396 28.71 -22.34 10.14
N LEU A 397 27.40 -22.33 10.34
CA LEU A 397 26.58 -21.13 10.35
C LEU A 397 26.47 -20.62 11.78
N ARG A 398 26.93 -19.40 12.03
CA ARG A 398 26.76 -18.72 13.31
C ARG A 398 26.28 -17.29 13.11
N ARG A 399 25.64 -16.69 14.11
CA ARG A 399 25.23 -15.28 14.07
C ARG A 399 26.40 -14.38 13.65
N LEU A 400 26.10 -13.40 12.80
CA LEU A 400 27.03 -12.34 12.38
C LEU A 400 27.56 -11.59 13.62
N ARG A 401 28.84 -11.21 13.61
CA ARG A 401 29.52 -10.49 14.71
C ARG A 401 30.31 -9.30 14.18
N LEU A 402 30.69 -8.38 15.07
CA LEU A 402 31.57 -7.25 14.71
C LEU A 402 32.95 -7.72 14.26
N ASP A 403 33.44 -8.83 14.80
CA ASP A 403 34.75 -9.39 14.42
C ASP A 403 34.77 -9.90 12.96
N ASP A 404 33.61 -10.05 12.32
CA ASP A 404 33.49 -10.51 10.93
C ASP A 404 33.73 -9.39 9.91
N VAL A 405 33.84 -8.12 10.34
CA VAL A 405 33.92 -6.95 9.45
C VAL A 405 35.04 -7.10 8.42
N ALA A 406 36.24 -7.56 8.82
CA ALA A 406 37.36 -7.72 7.90
C ALA A 406 37.06 -8.76 6.80
N ALA A 407 36.50 -9.91 7.16
CA ALA A 407 36.13 -10.95 6.20
C ALA A 407 34.93 -10.52 5.34
N MET A 408 33.96 -9.81 5.91
CA MET A 408 32.83 -9.24 5.17
C MET A 408 33.29 -8.16 4.20
N HIS A 409 34.33 -7.39 4.54
CA HIS A 409 34.87 -6.37 3.64
C HIS A 409 35.55 -7.03 2.44
N GLN A 410 36.35 -8.07 2.67
CA GLN A 410 36.93 -8.88 1.59
C GLN A 410 35.85 -9.38 0.62
N LEU A 411 34.70 -9.82 1.13
CA LEU A 411 33.57 -10.25 0.33
C LEU A 411 32.89 -9.09 -0.43
N ARG A 412 32.58 -7.99 0.28
CA ARG A 412 31.79 -6.86 -0.24
C ARG A 412 32.56 -5.93 -1.17
N GLN A 413 33.88 -5.94 -1.17
CA GLN A 413 34.66 -5.16 -2.13
C GLN A 413 34.68 -5.79 -3.53
N HIS A 414 34.37 -7.09 -3.65
CA HIS A 414 34.41 -7.78 -4.95
C HIS A 414 33.26 -7.36 -5.87
N PRO A 415 33.53 -6.78 -7.06
CA PRO A 415 32.49 -6.34 -7.98
C PRO A 415 31.57 -7.47 -8.45
N GLU A 416 32.12 -8.65 -8.75
CA GLU A 416 31.33 -9.80 -9.21
C GLU A 416 30.40 -10.36 -8.11
N VAL A 417 30.80 -10.29 -6.83
CA VAL A 417 29.94 -10.68 -5.70
C VAL A 417 28.80 -9.69 -5.52
N MET A 418 29.11 -8.40 -5.62
CA MET A 418 28.14 -7.33 -5.35
C MET A 418 27.33 -6.91 -6.58
N LYS A 419 27.63 -7.47 -7.76
CA LYS A 419 26.97 -7.19 -9.04
C LYS A 419 25.46 -7.22 -8.99
N TYR A 420 24.89 -8.20 -8.28
CA TYR A 420 23.45 -8.43 -8.17
C TYR A 420 22.83 -7.85 -6.89
N THR A 421 23.54 -6.97 -6.18
CA THR A 421 23.12 -6.43 -4.87
C THR A 421 22.70 -4.96 -4.96
N PRO A 422 21.88 -4.46 -4.02
CA PRO A 422 21.38 -3.08 -4.06
C PRO A 422 22.41 -2.01 -3.69
N THR A 423 23.55 -2.36 -3.09
CA THR A 423 24.53 -1.38 -2.57
C THR A 423 25.80 -1.25 -3.40
N GLY A 424 26.00 -2.13 -4.41
CA GLY A 424 27.27 -2.19 -5.17
C GLY A 424 28.47 -2.62 -4.31
N PRO A 425 29.68 -2.68 -4.90
CA PRO A 425 30.90 -3.02 -4.18
C PRO A 425 31.29 -1.93 -3.17
N ALA A 426 31.66 -2.35 -1.96
CA ALA A 426 32.14 -1.44 -0.92
C ALA A 426 33.54 -0.93 -1.27
N THR A 427 33.76 0.38 -1.18
CA THR A 427 35.06 1.00 -1.49
C THR A 427 35.97 1.12 -0.28
N ASP A 428 35.39 1.10 0.93
CA ASP A 428 36.12 1.27 2.18
C ASP A 428 35.60 0.32 3.28
N VAL A 429 36.46 -0.01 4.23
CA VAL A 429 36.15 -0.88 5.38
C VAL A 429 35.05 -0.24 6.23
N SER A 430 35.03 1.08 6.38
CA SER A 430 34.01 1.80 7.17
C SER A 430 32.59 1.52 6.69
N GLN A 431 32.35 1.49 5.37
CA GLN A 431 31.05 1.16 4.79
C GLN A 431 30.60 -0.27 5.15
N THR A 432 31.55 -1.18 5.32
CA THR A 432 31.27 -2.56 5.73
C THR A 432 31.03 -2.64 7.24
N ASP A 433 31.79 -1.93 8.06
CA ASP A 433 31.57 -1.80 9.50
C ASP A 433 30.17 -1.23 9.80
N ASP A 434 29.79 -0.14 9.12
CA ASP A 434 28.46 0.47 9.22
C ASP A 434 27.35 -0.52 8.84
N TRP A 435 27.55 -1.30 7.78
CA TRP A 435 26.59 -2.33 7.36
C TRP A 435 26.47 -3.45 8.40
N VAL A 436 27.57 -3.95 8.95
CA VAL A 436 27.55 -4.99 9.99
C VAL A 436 26.87 -4.45 11.25
N ARG A 437 27.21 -3.25 11.72
CA ARG A 437 26.54 -2.58 12.85
C ARG A 437 25.05 -2.40 12.60
N GLY A 438 24.67 -1.96 11.40
CA GLY A 438 23.28 -1.81 10.99
C GLY A 438 22.50 -3.13 10.94
N CYS A 439 23.18 -4.25 10.64
CA CYS A 439 22.60 -5.59 10.76
C CYS A 439 22.41 -5.99 12.23
N LEU A 440 23.41 -5.76 13.09
CA LEU A 440 23.36 -6.13 14.50
C LEU A 440 22.37 -5.29 15.32
N ALA A 441 22.17 -4.01 14.95
CA ALA A 441 21.24 -3.11 15.63
C ALA A 441 19.77 -3.44 15.36
N ARG A 442 19.46 -4.15 14.26
CA ARG A 442 18.08 -4.48 13.89
C ARG A 442 17.71 -5.87 14.39
N SER A 443 16.74 -5.94 15.30
CA SER A 443 16.19 -7.20 15.82
C SER A 443 15.55 -8.08 14.72
N SER A 444 15.16 -7.48 13.60
CA SER A 444 14.63 -8.19 12.43
C SER A 444 15.70 -8.86 11.56
N CYS A 445 16.97 -8.45 11.67
CA CYS A 445 18.04 -8.92 10.80
C CYS A 445 18.56 -10.30 11.26
N TYR A 446 18.18 -11.34 10.51
CA TYR A 446 18.53 -12.71 10.82
C TYR A 446 19.72 -13.23 10.00
N ASN A 447 20.86 -12.52 10.03
CA ASN A 447 22.08 -12.85 9.29
C ASN A 447 23.08 -13.71 10.07
N PHE A 448 23.74 -14.61 9.34
CA PHE A 448 24.72 -15.59 9.80
C PHE A 448 25.98 -15.50 8.95
N SER A 449 27.13 -15.59 9.60
CA SER A 449 28.41 -15.81 8.95
C SER A 449 28.53 -17.28 8.56
N ILE A 450 28.98 -17.52 7.33
CA ILE A 450 29.29 -18.86 6.82
C ILE A 450 30.78 -19.08 7.06
N GLU A 451 31.12 -19.92 8.03
CA GLU A 451 32.50 -20.32 8.30
C GLU A 451 32.82 -21.66 7.65
N LEU A 452 33.95 -21.74 6.96
CA LEU A 452 34.51 -22.99 6.47
C LEU A 452 35.26 -23.66 7.62
N LEU A 453 34.89 -24.90 7.94
CA LEU A 453 35.56 -25.70 8.96
C LEU A 453 36.90 -26.22 8.41
N PRO A 454 37.96 -26.26 9.25
CA PRO A 454 39.26 -26.78 8.82
C PRO A 454 39.16 -28.25 8.40
N THR A 455 39.84 -28.58 7.30
CA THR A 455 40.02 -29.97 6.88
C THR A 455 41.26 -30.53 7.58
N ALA A 456 41.36 -31.85 7.79
CA ALA A 456 42.52 -32.50 8.42
C ALA A 456 43.88 -32.18 7.78
N LYS A 457 43.91 -31.60 6.57
CA LYS A 457 45.12 -31.16 5.84
C LYS A 457 45.48 -29.68 6.04
N GLU A 458 44.59 -28.85 6.59
CA GLU A 458 44.81 -27.41 6.77
C GLU A 458 44.72 -27.04 8.25
N GLN A 459 45.86 -26.75 8.86
CA GLN A 459 45.94 -26.09 10.17
C GLN A 459 45.67 -24.60 10.00
N ALA A 460 44.41 -24.23 9.90
CA ALA A 460 43.99 -22.84 10.02
C ALA A 460 42.66 -22.78 10.76
N THR A 461 42.49 -21.72 11.55
CA THR A 461 41.24 -21.38 12.23
C THR A 461 40.06 -21.33 11.23
N PRO A 462 38.82 -21.57 11.68
CA PRO A 462 37.64 -21.41 10.83
C PRO A 462 37.64 -20.04 10.14
N ARG A 463 37.53 -20.03 8.82
CA ARG A 463 37.54 -18.82 8.01
C ARG A 463 36.12 -18.47 7.59
N VAL A 464 35.72 -17.22 7.78
CA VAL A 464 34.46 -16.70 7.23
C VAL A 464 34.59 -16.57 5.72
N ILE A 465 33.73 -17.27 4.98
CA ILE A 465 33.75 -17.33 3.51
C ILE A 465 32.52 -16.67 2.87
N GLY A 466 31.55 -16.25 3.67
CA GLY A 466 30.30 -15.70 3.18
C GLY A 466 29.34 -15.28 4.29
N VAL A 467 28.18 -14.77 3.88
CA VAL A 467 27.06 -14.42 4.75
C VAL A 467 25.78 -15.00 4.16
N LEU A 468 24.88 -15.47 5.02
CA LEU A 468 23.56 -16.00 4.66
C LEU A 468 22.56 -15.56 5.72
N GLY A 469 21.34 -15.22 5.31
CA GLY A 469 20.31 -14.95 6.29
C GLY A 469 19.03 -14.40 5.72
N ALA A 470 18.17 -13.95 6.63
CA ALA A 470 16.91 -13.29 6.34
C ALA A 470 16.92 -11.89 6.94
N ASP A 471 17.55 -10.94 6.24
CA ASP A 471 17.53 -9.53 6.64
C ASP A 471 16.12 -8.90 6.50
N ARG A 472 15.37 -9.39 5.51
CA ARG A 472 14.00 -8.97 5.19
C ARG A 472 13.10 -10.21 5.04
N ALA A 473 12.97 -10.99 6.11
CA ALA A 473 12.11 -12.18 6.10
C ALA A 473 10.71 -11.86 5.53
N PRO A 474 10.13 -12.70 4.65
CA PRO A 474 10.54 -14.07 4.34
C PRO A 474 11.64 -14.19 3.25
N GLU A 475 12.21 -13.08 2.79
CA GLU A 475 13.33 -13.07 1.84
C GLU A 475 14.61 -13.60 2.51
N ILE A 476 15.23 -14.59 1.89
CA ILE A 476 16.57 -15.08 2.24
C ILE A 476 17.57 -14.62 1.17
N GLY A 477 18.77 -14.27 1.61
CA GLY A 477 19.87 -13.87 0.74
C GLY A 477 21.19 -14.44 1.23
N TYR A 478 22.12 -14.64 0.31
CA TYR A 478 23.46 -15.10 0.63
C TYR A 478 24.50 -14.55 -0.33
N LEU A 479 25.72 -14.41 0.17
CA LEU A 479 26.91 -14.03 -0.57
C LEU A 479 28.03 -15.00 -0.18
N ILE A 480 28.76 -15.49 -1.17
CA ILE A 480 29.94 -16.35 -0.96
C ILE A 480 31.10 -15.74 -1.73
N HIS A 481 32.29 -15.82 -1.16
CA HIS A 481 33.50 -15.31 -1.80
C HIS A 481 33.84 -16.12 -3.07
N PRO A 482 34.32 -15.49 -4.17
CA PRO A 482 34.49 -16.14 -5.47
C PRO A 482 35.33 -17.42 -5.45
N ASP A 483 36.40 -17.45 -4.64
CA ASP A 483 37.26 -18.64 -4.46
C ASP A 483 36.50 -19.91 -4.06
N PHE A 484 35.30 -19.79 -3.52
CA PHE A 484 34.49 -20.91 -3.03
C PHE A 484 33.26 -21.19 -3.90
N TRP A 485 33.12 -20.52 -5.05
CA TRP A 485 32.05 -20.80 -6.01
C TRP A 485 32.23 -22.17 -6.66
N GLY A 486 31.12 -22.79 -7.08
CA GLY A 486 31.15 -24.12 -7.71
C GLY A 486 31.38 -25.31 -6.76
N MET A 487 31.81 -25.09 -5.51
CA MET A 487 32.10 -26.17 -4.53
C MET A 487 30.86 -26.73 -3.80
N GLY A 488 29.67 -26.25 -4.15
CA GLY A 488 28.39 -26.64 -3.53
C GLY A 488 28.14 -26.07 -2.12
N LEU A 489 29.03 -25.20 -1.62
CA LEU A 489 28.95 -24.63 -0.27
C LEU A 489 27.71 -23.74 -0.07
N ALA A 490 27.26 -23.00 -1.10
CA ALA A 490 26.00 -22.25 -1.05
C ALA A 490 24.79 -23.15 -0.82
N THR A 491 24.71 -24.27 -1.55
CA THR A 491 23.62 -25.24 -1.39
C THR A 491 23.63 -25.86 -0.01
N GLU A 492 24.81 -26.20 0.51
CA GLU A 492 24.97 -26.72 1.88
C GLU A 492 24.53 -25.69 2.93
N ALA A 493 24.94 -24.44 2.78
CA ALA A 493 24.58 -23.33 3.66
C ALA A 493 23.07 -23.07 3.69
N VAL A 494 22.44 -22.95 2.51
CA VAL A 494 20.99 -22.73 2.43
C VAL A 494 20.23 -23.90 3.06
N ARG A 495 20.62 -25.16 2.80
CA ARG A 495 19.98 -26.33 3.40
C ARG A 495 20.12 -26.38 4.92
N ALA A 496 21.28 -26.00 5.45
CA ALA A 496 21.52 -25.93 6.89
C ALA A 496 20.76 -24.77 7.57
N PHE A 497 20.54 -23.68 6.84
CA PHE A 497 19.83 -22.51 7.35
C PHE A 497 18.31 -22.68 7.38
N LEU A 498 17.73 -23.40 6.41
CA LEU A 498 16.27 -23.54 6.30
C LEU A 498 15.60 -24.08 7.58
N PRO A 499 16.11 -25.11 8.28
CA PRO A 499 15.58 -25.54 9.58
C PRO A 499 15.56 -24.42 10.62
N LEU A 500 16.64 -23.63 10.71
CA LEU A 500 16.70 -22.48 11.62
C LEU A 500 15.69 -21.40 11.23
N PHE A 501 15.53 -21.14 9.93
CA PHE A 501 14.53 -20.20 9.42
C PHE A 501 13.11 -20.63 9.80
N TRP A 502 12.75 -21.90 9.60
CA TRP A 502 11.42 -22.41 9.95
C TRP A 502 11.16 -22.42 11.44
N GLN A 503 12.17 -22.76 12.25
CA GLN A 503 12.07 -22.69 13.71
C GLN A 503 11.88 -21.24 14.19
N ARG A 504 12.66 -20.29 13.64
CA ARG A 504 12.63 -18.88 14.05
C ARG A 504 11.32 -18.18 13.68
N TYR A 505 10.74 -18.55 12.54
CA TYR A 505 9.53 -17.97 11.99
C TYR A 505 8.33 -18.91 12.05
N ASP A 506 8.30 -19.85 13.00
CA ASP A 506 7.21 -20.79 13.16
C ASP A 506 5.86 -20.06 13.35
N GLY A 507 4.84 -20.45 12.57
CA GLY A 507 3.53 -19.79 12.54
C GLY A 507 3.50 -18.35 11.96
N ILE A 508 4.65 -17.80 11.54
CA ILE A 508 4.73 -16.44 10.96
C ILE A 508 4.77 -16.51 9.43
N TYR A 509 5.61 -17.37 8.86
CA TYR A 509 5.79 -17.49 7.40
C TYR A 509 5.64 -18.94 6.91
N ASP A 510 4.70 -19.16 6.00
CA ASP A 510 4.48 -20.47 5.34
C ASP A 510 5.41 -20.72 4.15
N GLN A 511 6.28 -19.76 3.83
CA GLN A 511 7.20 -19.84 2.71
C GLN A 511 8.49 -19.04 2.96
N ALA A 512 9.58 -19.45 2.32
CA ALA A 512 10.82 -18.71 2.18
C ALA A 512 10.92 -18.21 0.74
N VAL A 513 11.41 -16.99 0.56
CA VAL A 513 11.48 -16.32 -0.74
C VAL A 513 12.93 -15.99 -1.06
N ALA A 514 13.33 -16.10 -2.32
CA ALA A 514 14.61 -15.57 -2.80
C ALA A 514 14.37 -14.82 -4.11
N GLU A 515 14.96 -13.62 -4.22
CA GLU A 515 14.88 -12.80 -5.43
C GLU A 515 16.24 -12.79 -6.11
N ILE A 516 16.27 -13.06 -7.42
CA ILE A 516 17.51 -13.09 -8.21
C ILE A 516 17.32 -12.36 -9.54
N ASP A 517 18.41 -11.82 -10.09
CA ASP A 517 18.45 -11.38 -11.48
C ASP A 517 18.34 -12.62 -12.40
N PRO A 518 17.58 -12.58 -13.52
CA PRO A 518 17.45 -13.71 -14.45
C PRO A 518 18.79 -14.24 -14.98
N ASP A 519 19.80 -13.38 -15.12
CA ASP A 519 21.12 -13.76 -15.65
C ASP A 519 22.01 -14.38 -14.55
N HIS A 520 21.55 -14.43 -13.30
CA HIS A 520 22.31 -14.99 -12.18
C HIS A 520 22.15 -16.51 -12.04
N GLU A 521 22.66 -17.26 -13.03
CA GLU A 521 22.52 -18.71 -13.12
C GLU A 521 23.05 -19.49 -11.91
N GLY A 522 24.12 -18.99 -11.27
CA GLY A 522 24.70 -19.59 -10.06
C GLY A 522 23.68 -19.70 -8.93
N SER A 523 23.03 -18.59 -8.60
CA SER A 523 22.00 -18.54 -7.56
C SER A 523 20.75 -19.34 -7.97
N ARG A 524 20.34 -19.26 -9.24
CA ARG A 524 19.24 -20.08 -9.78
C ARG A 524 19.46 -21.58 -9.53
N ARG A 525 20.66 -22.10 -9.84
CA ARG A 525 20.99 -23.52 -9.60
C ARG A 525 20.98 -23.89 -8.12
N VAL A 526 21.46 -23.01 -7.24
CA VAL A 526 21.44 -23.24 -5.79
C VAL A 526 20.00 -23.32 -5.28
N LEU A 527 19.15 -22.37 -5.66
CA LEU A 527 17.75 -22.32 -5.24
C LEU A 527 16.98 -23.57 -5.67
N LEU A 528 17.12 -23.98 -6.94
CA LEU A 528 16.50 -25.21 -7.46
C LEU A 528 16.96 -26.46 -6.69
N LYS A 529 18.26 -26.58 -6.40
CA LYS A 529 18.81 -27.69 -5.58
C LYS A 529 18.30 -27.69 -4.14
N CYS A 530 17.91 -26.53 -3.61
CA CYS A 530 17.31 -26.38 -2.29
C CYS A 530 15.78 -26.54 -2.30
N GLY A 531 15.17 -26.87 -3.44
CA GLY A 531 13.74 -27.13 -3.58
C GLY A 531 12.90 -25.89 -3.83
N PHE A 532 13.50 -24.71 -3.98
CA PHE A 532 12.76 -23.52 -4.38
C PHE A 532 12.27 -23.66 -5.82
N ARG A 533 11.09 -23.11 -6.11
CA ARG A 533 10.51 -23.08 -7.45
C ARG A 533 10.32 -21.63 -7.91
N LEU A 534 10.53 -21.39 -9.20
CA LEU A 534 10.20 -20.11 -9.81
C LEU A 534 8.70 -19.86 -9.67
N TRP A 535 8.35 -18.72 -9.09
CA TRP A 535 6.96 -18.32 -8.85
C TRP A 535 6.52 -17.21 -9.80
N GLU A 536 7.35 -16.19 -9.97
CA GLU A 536 7.03 -15.00 -10.76
C GLU A 536 8.30 -14.38 -11.32
N THR A 537 8.18 -13.78 -12.51
CA THR A 537 9.20 -12.88 -13.05
C THR A 537 8.61 -11.47 -13.08
N LYS A 538 9.28 -10.54 -12.40
CA LYS A 538 8.92 -9.13 -12.35
C LYS A 538 9.77 -8.38 -13.38
N GLU A 539 9.14 -7.84 -14.41
CA GLU A 539 9.85 -7.07 -15.44
C GLU A 539 10.28 -5.70 -14.90
N LYS A 540 11.54 -5.34 -15.15
CA LYS A 540 12.13 -4.03 -14.86
C LYS A 540 11.85 -3.55 -13.44
N SER A 541 11.90 -4.46 -12.47
CA SER A 541 11.54 -4.21 -11.07
C SER A 541 12.72 -3.81 -10.19
N PHE A 542 13.96 -3.99 -10.66
CA PHE A 542 15.15 -3.70 -9.88
C PHE A 542 16.08 -2.74 -10.62
N GLN A 543 16.41 -1.62 -9.99
CA GLN A 543 17.45 -0.72 -10.49
C GLN A 543 18.78 -1.13 -9.88
N SER A 544 19.57 -1.91 -10.62
CA SER A 544 20.92 -2.30 -10.23
C SER A 544 21.86 -1.08 -10.27
N PRO A 545 22.68 -0.85 -9.23
CA PRO A 545 23.71 0.19 -9.24
C PRO A 545 24.75 0.00 -10.36
N THR A 546 24.98 -1.24 -10.80
CA THR A 546 26.04 -1.59 -11.75
C THR A 546 25.51 -1.94 -13.14
N MET A 547 24.29 -2.48 -13.24
CA MET A 547 23.73 -3.02 -14.49
C MET A 547 22.50 -2.26 -15.01
N GLY A 548 22.06 -1.21 -14.33
CA GLY A 548 20.87 -0.45 -14.73
C GLY A 548 19.56 -1.16 -14.40
N LEU A 549 18.53 -0.95 -15.21
CA LEU A 549 17.19 -1.49 -14.96
C LEU A 549 17.11 -2.97 -15.36
N ARG A 550 16.78 -3.83 -14.41
CA ARG A 550 16.80 -5.30 -14.52
C ARG A 550 15.49 -5.93 -14.11
N ASP A 551 15.22 -7.09 -14.67
CA ASP A 551 14.13 -7.96 -14.27
C ASP A 551 14.50 -8.71 -12.97
N THR A 552 13.51 -9.27 -12.28
CA THR A 552 13.73 -10.03 -11.04
C THR A 552 12.90 -11.31 -11.07
N GLN A 553 13.56 -12.45 -10.94
CA GLN A 553 12.90 -13.74 -10.73
C GLN A 553 12.72 -14.00 -9.24
N VAL A 554 11.48 -14.33 -8.86
CA VAL A 554 11.10 -14.65 -7.48
C VAL A 554 10.94 -16.15 -7.35
N TYR A 555 11.76 -16.74 -6.50
CA TYR A 555 11.75 -18.15 -6.15
C TYR A 555 11.12 -18.36 -4.77
N ARG A 556 10.30 -19.40 -4.62
CA ARG A 556 9.62 -19.72 -3.35
C ARG A 556 9.85 -21.17 -2.95
N LEU A 557 10.07 -21.38 -1.65
CA LEU A 557 10.03 -22.69 -1.01
C LEU A 557 8.91 -22.69 0.03
N LEU A 558 7.92 -23.56 -0.15
CA LEU A 558 6.85 -23.74 0.83
C LEU A 558 7.39 -24.45 2.07
N ARG A 559 6.86 -24.10 3.23
CA ARG A 559 7.16 -24.78 4.49
C ARG A 559 6.81 -26.27 4.36
N PRO A 560 7.71 -27.19 4.75
CA PRO A 560 7.39 -28.61 4.82
C PRO A 560 6.24 -28.84 5.81
N ILE A 561 5.20 -29.58 5.38
CA ILE A 561 4.12 -29.99 6.27
C ILE A 561 4.70 -31.01 7.26
N PRO A 562 4.44 -30.89 8.58
CA PRO A 562 4.85 -31.91 9.53
C PRO A 562 4.24 -33.26 9.16
N CYS A 563 5.04 -34.33 9.16
CA CYS A 563 4.64 -35.70 8.80
C CYS A 563 3.42 -36.22 9.60
N SER A 564 3.06 -35.60 10.73
CA SER A 564 1.85 -35.91 11.50
C SER A 564 0.53 -35.48 10.84
N ALA A 565 0.54 -34.52 9.90
CA ALA A 565 -0.66 -34.03 9.23
C ALA A 565 -0.97 -34.77 7.92
N GLU A 566 0.02 -35.45 7.34
CA GLU A 566 -0.14 -36.19 6.07
C GLU A 566 -0.97 -37.48 6.23
N LYS A 567 -1.15 -37.97 7.47
CA LYS A 567 -2.04 -39.10 7.80
C LYS A 567 -3.50 -38.71 8.01
N ALA A 568 -3.85 -37.43 7.90
CA ALA A 568 -5.20 -36.92 8.14
C ALA A 568 -5.86 -36.31 6.90
N MET A 569 -5.29 -36.49 5.70
CA MET A 569 -5.92 -36.17 4.41
C MET A 569 -6.32 -37.43 3.66
#